data_AF-A0A3N5HGI7-F1
#
_entry.id   AF-A0A3N5HGI7-F1
#
_cell.length_a   1.000
_cell.length_b   1.000
_cell.length_c   1.000
_cell.angle_alpha   90.00
_cell.angle_beta   90.00
_cell.angle_gamma   90.00
#
_symmetry.space_group_name_H-M   'P 1'
#
loop_
_entity.id
_entity.type
_entity.pdbx_description
1 polymer ?
#
loop_
_entity_poly.entity_id
_entity_poly.type
_entity_poly.pdbx_seq_one_letter_code
_entity_poly.pdbx_strand_id
1 'polypeptide(L)'
;MKLPLEAVHALKHQRTKARGFVWHSRTGRPLQRRNVSKAFDWAQIGLKDTDRLNLHGLRRTAATLMLTAGQPVHEVARYLGHSPQVLLTSYSHVLRGRQEHVASTTSALLNPQRSSEAESERSFRGANDEIGPKAAQNPSTFAASCGIRWATNRD
;
A
#
# COMPACT_ATOMS: atom_id res chain seq x y z
N MET A 1 2.58 -13.05 15.32
CA MET A 1 2.03 -12.00 14.45
C MET A 1 0.96 -11.28 15.26
N LYS A 2 1.08 -9.97 15.52
CA LYS A 2 -0.01 -9.23 16.17
C LYS A 2 -1.09 -9.03 15.10
N LEU A 3 -2.26 -9.60 15.33
CA LEU A 3 -3.42 -9.36 14.48
C LEU A 3 -3.95 -7.96 14.77
N PRO A 4 -4.48 -7.25 13.76
CA PRO A 4 -5.19 -5.99 14.01
C PRO A 4 -6.37 -6.25 14.96
N LEU A 5 -6.67 -5.27 15.81
CA LEU A 5 -7.70 -5.38 16.86
C LEU A 5 -9.06 -5.81 16.29
N GLU A 6 -9.40 -5.29 15.10
CA GLU A 6 -10.61 -5.67 14.35
C GLU A 6 -10.68 -7.16 14.05
N ALA A 7 -9.58 -7.77 13.61
CA ALA A 7 -9.53 -9.20 13.32
C ALA A 7 -9.68 -10.03 14.60
N VAL A 8 -9.07 -9.58 15.70
CA VAL A 8 -9.22 -10.25 17.00
C VAL A 8 -10.65 -10.17 17.50
N HIS A 9 -11.30 -9.02 17.34
CA HIS A 9 -12.69 -8.83 17.75
C HIS A 9 -13.64 -9.71 16.92
N ALA A 10 -13.46 -9.75 15.60
CA ALA A 10 -14.20 -10.64 14.71
C ALA A 10 -14.03 -12.12 15.10
N LEU A 11 -12.82 -12.53 15.48
CA LEU A 11 -12.53 -13.90 15.91
C LEU A 11 -13.20 -14.28 17.23
N LYS A 12 -13.31 -13.36 18.19
CA LYS A 12 -13.96 -13.64 19.49
C LYS A 12 -15.45 -13.98 19.34
N HIS A 13 -16.12 -13.35 18.38
CA HIS A 13 -17.54 -13.61 18.11
C HIS A 13 -17.76 -14.83 17.21
N GLN A 14 -16.69 -15.38 16.63
CA GLN A 14 -16.76 -16.49 15.69
C GLN A 14 -16.65 -17.83 16.42
N ARG A 15 -17.79 -18.48 16.67
CA ARG A 15 -17.86 -19.82 17.28
C ARG A 15 -17.53 -20.91 16.25
N THR A 16 -16.26 -21.11 15.94
CA THR A 16 -15.83 -22.10 14.92
C THR A 16 -16.02 -23.53 15.43
N LYS A 17 -16.86 -24.31 14.74
CA LYS A 17 -17.12 -25.73 15.06
C LYS A 17 -15.96 -26.66 14.67
N ALA A 18 -15.00 -26.18 13.89
CA ALA A 18 -14.02 -27.00 13.20
C ALA A 18 -12.61 -26.86 13.78
N ARG A 19 -12.28 -27.74 14.74
CA ARG A 19 -10.91 -28.19 15.08
C ARG A 19 -9.79 -27.11 15.12
N GLY A 20 -10.10 -25.87 15.48
CA GLY A 20 -9.11 -24.78 15.61
C GLY A 20 -8.75 -24.01 14.33
N PHE A 21 -9.50 -24.14 13.23
CA PHE A 21 -9.30 -23.32 12.03
C PHE A 21 -10.26 -22.11 12.00
N VAL A 22 -9.77 -20.95 11.57
CA VAL A 22 -10.59 -19.76 11.32
C VAL A 22 -11.40 -19.90 10.03
N TRP A 23 -10.73 -20.29 8.94
CA TRP A 23 -11.37 -20.53 7.64
C TRP A 23 -11.38 -22.00 7.31
N HIS A 24 -12.57 -22.58 7.24
CA HIS A 24 -12.79 -23.98 6.97
C HIS A 24 -13.99 -24.19 6.04
N SER A 25 -14.04 -25.34 5.37
CA SER A 25 -15.21 -25.80 4.63
C SER A 25 -16.39 -26.06 5.57
N ARG A 26 -17.58 -26.26 5.03
CA ARG A 26 -18.77 -26.68 5.78
C ARG A 26 -18.55 -27.98 6.58
N THR A 27 -17.64 -28.85 6.12
CA THR A 27 -17.26 -30.10 6.78
C THR A 27 -16.16 -29.95 7.82
N GLY A 28 -15.68 -28.72 8.06
CA GLY A 28 -14.64 -28.42 9.04
C GLY A 28 -13.22 -28.76 8.61
N ARG A 29 -12.99 -28.98 7.31
CA ARG A 29 -11.65 -29.15 6.74
C ARG A 29 -11.06 -27.79 6.36
N PRO A 30 -9.72 -27.61 6.38
CA PRO A 30 -9.11 -26.36 5.93
C PRO A 30 -9.50 -26.07 4.47
N LEU A 31 -9.63 -24.78 4.14
CA LEU A 31 -9.89 -24.36 2.75
C LEU A 31 -8.71 -24.75 1.85
N GLN A 32 -9.01 -25.44 0.76
CA GLN A 32 -7.99 -25.80 -0.23
C GLN A 32 -7.62 -24.59 -1.11
N ARG A 33 -6.33 -24.42 -1.40
CA ARG A 33 -5.80 -23.34 -2.24
C ARG A 33 -6.59 -23.14 -3.54
N ARG A 34 -6.88 -24.23 -4.25
CA ARG A 34 -7.61 -24.20 -5.52
C ARG A 34 -9.00 -23.57 -5.37
N ASN A 35 -9.70 -23.88 -4.27
CA ASN A 35 -11.05 -23.37 -4.03
C ASN A 35 -11.02 -21.89 -3.67
N VAL A 36 -10.01 -21.46 -2.91
CA VAL A 36 -9.80 -20.04 -2.58
C VAL A 36 -9.49 -19.23 -3.83
N SER A 37 -8.58 -19.72 -4.69
CA SER A 37 -8.27 -19.07 -5.97
C SER A 37 -9.50 -18.98 -6.88
N LYS A 38 -10.25 -20.08 -7.05
CA LYS A 38 -11.48 -20.05 -7.87
C LYS A 38 -12.53 -19.10 -7.34
N ALA A 39 -12.76 -19.10 -6.03
CA ALA A 39 -13.70 -18.18 -5.41
C ALA A 39 -13.29 -16.72 -5.63
N PHE A 40 -11.98 -16.43 -5.57
CA PHE A 40 -11.44 -15.11 -5.87
C PHE A 40 -11.60 -14.74 -7.35
N ASP A 41 -11.34 -15.66 -8.27
CA ASP A 41 -11.55 -15.44 -9.69
C ASP A 41 -13.04 -15.17 -10.00
N TRP A 42 -13.95 -15.91 -9.35
CA TRP A 42 -15.39 -15.70 -9.49
C TRP A 42 -15.85 -14.36 -8.93
N ALA A 43 -15.30 -13.93 -7.78
CA ALA A 43 -15.62 -12.63 -7.20
C ALA A 43 -15.21 -11.45 -8.10
N GLN A 44 -14.24 -11.67 -9.00
CA GLN A 44 -13.75 -10.64 -9.92
C GLN A 44 -14.58 -10.49 -11.20
N ILE A 45 -15.48 -11.43 -11.51
CA ILE A 45 -16.25 -11.42 -12.77
C ILE A 45 -17.12 -10.15 -12.92
N GLY A 46 -17.51 -9.51 -11.81
CA GLY A 46 -18.29 -8.27 -11.79
C GLY A 46 -17.47 -6.97 -11.78
N LEU A 47 -16.14 -7.04 -11.67
CA LEU A 47 -15.30 -5.84 -11.67
C LEU A 47 -15.05 -5.41 -13.12
N LYS A 48 -15.62 -4.27 -13.51
CA LYS A 48 -15.33 -3.63 -14.80
C LYS A 48 -13.91 -3.05 -14.77
N ASP A 49 -13.20 -3.12 -15.89
CA ASP A 49 -11.90 -2.46 -16.14
C ASP A 49 -10.71 -2.91 -15.29
N THR A 50 -10.72 -4.12 -14.70
CA THR A 50 -9.57 -4.64 -13.95
C THR A 50 -9.00 -5.89 -14.62
N ASP A 51 -7.71 -5.87 -14.92
CA ASP A 51 -6.96 -7.08 -15.31
C ASP A 51 -7.13 -8.15 -14.22
N ARG A 52 -7.23 -9.43 -14.60
CA ARG A 52 -7.41 -10.53 -13.63
C ARG A 52 -6.35 -10.47 -12.54
N LEU A 53 -6.75 -10.06 -11.33
CA LEU A 53 -5.90 -10.03 -10.16
C LEU A 53 -5.83 -11.44 -9.58
N ASN A 54 -4.68 -11.79 -9.02
CA ASN A 54 -4.53 -13.00 -8.24
C ASN A 54 -4.14 -12.64 -6.80
N LEU A 55 -4.39 -13.56 -5.87
CA LEU A 55 -4.12 -13.35 -4.43
C LEU A 55 -2.64 -13.07 -4.14
N HIS A 56 -1.73 -13.62 -4.94
CA HIS A 56 -0.31 -13.33 -4.81
C HIS A 56 0.00 -11.89 -5.27
N GLY A 57 -0.65 -11.42 -6.32
CA GLY A 57 -0.62 -10.04 -6.80
C GLY A 57 -1.07 -9.07 -5.71
N LEU A 58 -2.21 -9.33 -5.06
CA LEU A 58 -2.68 -8.53 -3.94
C LEU A 58 -1.66 -8.47 -2.80
N ARG A 59 -1.02 -9.60 -2.49
CA ARG A 59 0.07 -9.65 -1.51
C ARG A 59 1.29 -8.82 -1.92
N ARG A 60 1.65 -8.82 -3.21
CA ARG A 60 2.72 -7.94 -3.73
C ARG A 60 2.33 -6.47 -3.61
N THR A 61 1.08 -6.12 -3.91
CA THR A 61 0.56 -4.76 -3.72
C THR A 61 0.65 -4.32 -2.26
N ALA A 62 0.27 -5.19 -1.32
CA ALA A 62 0.41 -4.91 0.10
C ALA A 62 1.87 -4.65 0.51
N ALA A 63 2.81 -5.44 -0.01
CA ALA A 63 4.25 -5.22 0.23
C ALA A 63 4.71 -3.86 -0.32
N THR A 64 4.34 -3.54 -1.56
CA THR A 64 4.67 -2.25 -2.17
C THR A 64 4.10 -1.08 -1.36
N LEU A 65 2.83 -1.16 -0.93
CA LEU A 65 2.20 -0.12 -0.11
C LEU A 65 2.90 0.09 1.24
N MET A 66 3.31 -0.98 1.92
CA MET A 66 4.04 -0.86 3.19
C MET A 66 5.40 -0.20 2.99
N LEU A 67 6.10 -0.54 1.90
CA LEU A 67 7.40 0.02 1.58
C LEU A 67 7.32 1.49 1.14
N THR A 68 6.30 1.87 0.36
CA THR A 68 6.10 3.26 -0.05
C THR A 68 5.67 4.14 1.13
N ALA A 69 4.86 3.61 2.05
CA ALA A 69 4.53 4.23 3.34
C ALA A 69 5.75 4.37 4.28
N GLY A 70 6.86 3.69 3.96
CA GLY A 70 8.12 3.82 4.66
C GLY A 70 8.31 2.96 5.88
N GLN A 71 7.54 1.89 5.96
CA GLN A 71 7.77 0.89 6.98
C GLN A 71 9.15 0.25 6.77
N PRO A 72 9.87 -0.06 7.87
CA PRO A 72 11.20 -0.60 7.76
C PRO A 72 11.16 -2.03 7.18
N VAL A 73 12.12 -2.32 6.31
CA VAL A 73 12.20 -3.56 5.50
C VAL A 73 12.11 -4.82 6.37
N HIS A 74 12.73 -4.82 7.56
CA HIS A 74 12.75 -5.97 8.46
C HIS A 74 11.37 -6.25 9.09
N GLU A 75 10.58 -5.21 9.40
CA GLU A 75 9.21 -5.38 9.91
C GLU A 75 8.27 -5.86 8.81
N VAL A 76 8.38 -5.30 7.61
CA VAL A 76 7.60 -5.72 6.45
C VAL A 76 7.92 -7.18 6.10
N ALA A 77 9.20 -7.57 6.10
CA ALA A 77 9.62 -8.95 5.87
C ALA A 77 9.04 -9.90 6.91
N ARG A 78 9.07 -9.51 8.20
CA ARG A 78 8.47 -10.29 9.30
C ARG A 78 6.95 -10.38 9.19
N TYR A 79 6.28 -9.31 8.77
CA TYR A 79 4.83 -9.26 8.57
C TYR A 79 4.40 -10.18 7.43
N LEU A 80 5.13 -10.15 6.33
CA LEU A 80 4.87 -11.01 5.19
C LEU A 80 5.30 -12.46 5.47
N GLY A 81 6.32 -12.69 6.29
CA GLY A 81 6.93 -14.01 6.48
C GLY A 81 7.96 -14.34 5.39
N HIS A 82 8.64 -13.32 4.86
CA HIS A 82 9.78 -13.48 3.95
C HIS A 82 11.09 -13.25 4.71
N SER A 83 12.19 -13.74 4.14
CA SER A 83 13.51 -13.27 4.57
C SER A 83 13.73 -11.84 4.05
N PRO A 84 14.42 -10.96 4.81
CA PRO A 84 14.73 -9.60 4.37
C PRO A 84 15.47 -9.56 3.04
N GLN A 85 16.36 -10.53 2.79
CA GLN A 85 17.12 -10.64 1.55
C GLN A 85 16.20 -10.82 0.34
N VAL A 86 15.25 -11.77 0.39
CA VAL A 86 14.31 -12.04 -0.70
C VAL A 86 13.41 -10.83 -0.97
N LEU A 87 13.00 -10.13 0.09
CA LEU A 87 12.21 -8.92 -0.04
C LEU A 87 13.01 -7.80 -0.71
N LEU A 88 14.24 -7.56 -0.29
CA LEU A 88 15.11 -6.54 -0.91
C LEU A 88 15.40 -6.84 -2.38
N THR A 89 15.67 -8.09 -2.74
CA THR A 89 15.87 -8.48 -4.14
C THR A 89 14.63 -8.19 -4.98
N SER A 90 13.44 -8.49 -4.45
CA SER A 90 12.18 -8.35 -5.19
C SER A 90 11.71 -6.90 -5.31
N TYR A 91 11.98 -6.05 -4.31
CA TYR A 91 11.41 -4.69 -4.20
C TYR A 91 12.46 -3.58 -4.26
N SER A 92 13.71 -3.88 -4.61
CA SER A 92 14.80 -2.89 -4.75
C SER A 92 14.41 -1.68 -5.61
N HIS A 93 13.66 -1.91 -6.70
CA HIS A 93 13.19 -0.87 -7.60
C HIS A 93 12.23 0.13 -6.92
N VAL A 94 11.41 -0.32 -5.97
CA VAL A 94 10.49 0.54 -5.21
C VAL A 94 11.26 1.46 -4.26
N LEU A 95 12.37 0.97 -3.69
CA LEU A 95 13.20 1.75 -2.78
C LEU A 95 14.02 2.84 -3.49
N ARG A 96 14.39 2.64 -4.77
CA ARG A 96 15.17 3.63 -5.54
C ARG A 96 14.44 4.97 -5.68
N GLY A 97 13.12 4.94 -5.87
CA GLY A 97 12.28 6.15 -5.94
C GLY A 97 12.15 6.92 -4.63
N ARG A 98 12.69 6.40 -3.52
CA ARG A 98 12.58 7.00 -2.18
C ARG A 98 13.83 7.75 -1.74
N GLN A 99 14.90 7.73 -2.55
CA GLN A 99 16.16 8.39 -2.23
C GLN A 99 16.00 9.91 -2.08
N GLU A 100 15.18 10.53 -2.92
CA GLU A 100 14.88 11.97 -2.84
C GLU A 100 14.18 12.34 -1.53
N HIS A 101 13.23 11.51 -1.09
CA HIS A 101 12.52 11.70 0.19
C HIS A 101 13.46 11.51 1.40
N VAL A 102 14.40 10.56 1.31
CA VAL A 102 15.43 10.39 2.35
C VAL A 102 16.36 11.59 2.38
N ALA A 103 16.79 12.10 1.22
CA ALA A 103 17.65 13.27 1.12
C ALA A 103 16.97 14.53 1.68
N SER A 104 15.70 14.77 1.34
CA SER A 104 14.94 15.90 1.86
C SER A 104 14.73 15.82 3.37
N THR A 105 14.37 14.63 3.88
CA THR A 105 14.20 14.39 5.32
C THR A 105 15.52 14.58 6.07
N THR A 106 16.63 14.07 5.52
CA THR A 106 17.95 14.19 6.14
C THR A 106 18.41 15.65 6.17
N SER A 107 18.19 16.39 5.07
CA SER A 107 18.49 17.83 5.02
C SER A 107 17.69 18.62 6.06
N ALA A 108 16.40 18.31 6.21
CA ALA A 108 15.54 18.95 7.22
C ALA A 108 15.99 18.65 8.66
N LEU A 109 16.41 17.40 8.94
CA LEU A 109 16.92 17.02 10.27
C LEU A 109 18.26 17.68 10.60
N LEU A 110 19.13 17.86 9.61
CA LEU A 110 20.45 18.47 9.80
C LEU A 110 20.38 20.01 9.89
N ASN A 111 19.37 20.65 9.29
CA ASN A 111 19.22 22.10 9.31
C ASN A 111 17.84 22.54 9.84
N PRO A 112 17.60 22.43 11.17
CA PRO A 112 16.32 22.76 11.78
C PRO A 112 15.96 24.25 11.77
N GLN A 113 16.92 25.15 11.50
CA GLN A 113 16.68 26.60 11.45
C GLN A 113 16.03 27.06 10.14
N ARG A 114 16.20 26.29 9.06
CA ARG A 114 15.66 26.63 7.73
C ARG A 114 14.17 26.35 7.58
N SER A 115 13.59 25.47 8.40
CA SER A 115 12.16 25.17 8.37
C SER A 115 11.31 26.32 8.93
N SER A 116 11.78 27.03 9.97
CA SER A 116 11.07 28.21 10.50
C SER A 116 11.14 29.41 9.54
N GLU A 117 12.24 29.56 8.81
CA GLU A 117 12.41 30.64 7.83
C GLU A 117 11.55 30.41 6.57
N ALA A 118 11.50 29.18 6.05
CA ALA A 118 10.68 28.83 4.88
C ALA A 118 9.16 28.98 5.12
N GLU A 119 8.69 28.81 6.36
CA GLU A 119 7.30 29.07 6.75
C GLU A 119 7.02 30.59 6.85
N SER A 120 8.00 31.37 7.34
CA SER A 120 7.91 32.83 7.40
C SER A 120 7.89 33.48 6.00
N GLU A 121 8.68 32.97 5.05
CA GLU A 121 8.69 33.44 3.65
C GLU A 121 7.40 33.09 2.89
N ARG A 122 6.77 31.94 3.20
CA ARG A 122 5.42 31.60 2.69
C ARG A 122 4.34 32.50 3.25
N SER A 123 4.45 32.90 4.52
CA SER A 123 3.54 33.86 5.13
C SER A 123 3.69 35.27 4.52
N PHE A 124 4.91 35.66 4.12
CA PHE A 124 5.17 36.98 3.52
C PHE A 124 4.73 37.06 2.04
N ARG A 125 4.76 35.96 1.29
CA ARG A 125 4.27 35.91 -0.11
C ARG A 125 2.74 35.84 -0.25
N GLY A 126 1.99 35.67 0.84
CA GLY A 126 0.52 35.56 0.82
C GLY A 126 -0.25 36.87 0.63
N ALA A 127 0.42 38.03 0.51
CA ALA A 127 -0.24 39.34 0.51
C ALA A 127 -0.34 40.05 -0.86
N ASN A 128 0.26 39.54 -1.94
CA ASN A 128 0.37 40.29 -3.22
C ASN A 128 -0.16 39.57 -4.48
N ASP A 129 -0.93 38.49 -4.38
CA ASP A 129 -1.55 37.85 -5.55
C ASP A 129 -3.09 37.88 -5.46
N GLU A 130 -3.67 39.06 -5.69
CA GLU A 130 -5.07 39.20 -6.09
C GLU A 130 -5.19 39.93 -7.44
N ILE A 131 -5.03 39.19 -8.56
CA ILE A 131 -5.77 39.41 -9.82
C ILE A 131 -6.01 38.02 -10.46
N GLY A 132 -7.28 37.61 -10.60
CA GLY A 132 -7.76 36.24 -10.91
C GLY A 132 -7.59 35.73 -12.36
N PRO A 133 -8.34 34.69 -12.84
CA PRO A 133 -9.53 34.06 -12.24
C PRO A 133 -9.38 32.57 -11.88
N LYS A 134 -10.25 32.11 -10.97
CA LYS A 134 -10.47 30.70 -10.62
C LYS A 134 -10.94 29.89 -11.84
N ALA A 135 -10.16 28.89 -12.25
CA ALA A 135 -10.62 27.80 -13.09
C ALA A 135 -10.58 26.49 -12.28
N ALA A 136 -11.75 25.89 -12.09
CA ALA A 136 -11.93 24.58 -11.49
C ALA A 136 -11.16 23.50 -12.27
N GLN A 137 -10.57 22.51 -11.58
CA GLN A 137 -10.21 21.20 -12.17
C GLN A 137 -9.87 20.14 -11.08
N ASN A 138 -10.91 19.39 -10.71
CA ASN A 138 -11.02 17.93 -10.60
C ASN A 138 -10.07 17.10 -9.68
N PRO A 139 -10.61 16.17 -8.84
CA PRO A 139 -9.83 15.28 -7.97
C PRO A 139 -9.12 14.11 -8.70
N SER A 140 -9.00 14.11 -10.04
CA SER A 140 -8.36 13.02 -10.80
C SER A 140 -6.82 13.06 -10.82
N THR A 141 -6.19 14.08 -10.22
CA THR A 141 -4.74 14.28 -10.29
C THR A 141 -3.93 13.41 -9.30
N PHE A 142 -4.57 12.82 -8.29
CA PHE A 142 -3.84 11.97 -7.33
C PHE A 142 -3.34 10.64 -7.93
N ALA A 143 -3.97 10.16 -9.01
CA ALA A 143 -3.60 8.91 -9.67
C ALA A 143 -2.38 9.05 -10.62
N ALA A 144 -2.01 10.27 -11.02
CA ALA A 144 -0.92 10.51 -11.97
C ALA A 144 0.48 10.57 -11.33
N SER A 145 0.57 10.75 -10.00
CA SER A 145 1.86 10.84 -9.28
C SER A 145 2.48 9.48 -8.95
N CYS A 146 1.70 8.40 -8.97
CA CYS A 146 2.24 7.04 -8.92
C CYS A 146 2.37 6.52 -10.35
N GLY A 147 3.57 6.60 -10.92
CA GLY A 147 3.93 6.04 -12.23
C GLY A 147 3.85 4.51 -12.31
N ILE A 148 2.71 3.91 -12.01
CA ILE A 148 2.42 2.50 -12.25
C ILE A 148 1.78 2.42 -13.65
N ARG A 149 2.64 2.40 -14.67
CA ARG A 149 2.24 2.08 -16.04
C ARG A 149 1.99 0.57 -16.13
N TRP A 150 0.72 0.16 -16.13
CA TRP A 150 0.36 -1.21 -16.52
C TRP A 150 0.61 -1.34 -18.02
N ALA A 151 1.56 -2.20 -18.39
CA ALA A 151 1.90 -2.48 -19.77
C ALA A 151 0.78 -3.31 -20.40
N THR A 152 -0.11 -2.66 -21.15
CA THR A 152 -0.94 -3.33 -22.15
C THR A 152 -0.03 -3.74 -23.31
N ASN A 153 0.44 -4.99 -23.33
CA ASN A 153 1.06 -5.54 -24.54
C ASN A 153 0.06 -6.45 -25.24
N ARG A 154 -0.42 -5.96 -26.38
CA ARG A 154 -1.12 -6.69 -27.43
C ARG A 154 -0.06 -7.42 -28.25
N ASP A 155 -0.19 -8.73 -28.36
CA ASP A 155 -0.08 -9.53 -29.59
C ASP A 155 -0.67 -10.92 -29.31
#